data_AF-A0A4Q2V8J0-F1
#
_entry.id   AF-A0A4Q2V8J0-F1
#
_cell.length_a   1.000
_cell.length_b   1.000
_cell.length_c   1.000
_cell.angle_alpha   90.00
_cell.angle_beta   90.00
_cell.angle_gamma   90.00
#
_symmetry.space_group_name_H-M   'P 1'
#
loop_
_entity.id
_entity.type
_entity.pdbx_description
1 polymer ?
#
loop_
_entity_poly.entity_id
_entity_poly.type
_entity_poly.pdbx_seq_one_letter_code
_entity_poly.pdbx_strand_id
1 'polypeptide(L)'
;MQDSSSQTPALATSHGAPFDYEVVSEEMESRWPHLFGHGIHLPLKVGITKDLHQEALANGSSLSKRKISLYLERYCKDPRYLRKIADGCARHDINGLAIDDDIQARHVRNANKHLTRLKTRSESSEG
;
A
#
# COMPACT_ATOMS: atom_id res chain seq x y z
N MET A 1 54.92 11.15 21.64
CA MET A 1 53.84 11.55 20.73
C MET A 1 53.49 10.33 19.89
N GLN A 2 52.43 9.62 20.25
CA GLN A 2 51.88 8.52 19.46
C GLN A 2 50.38 8.79 19.40
N ASP A 3 49.93 9.29 18.26
CA ASP A 3 48.54 9.57 17.96
C ASP A 3 47.74 8.28 17.97
N SER A 4 46.87 8.14 18.98
CA SER A 4 45.81 7.13 19.02
C SER A 4 44.64 7.65 18.19
N SER A 5 44.66 7.42 16.88
CA SER A 5 43.44 7.52 16.06
C SER A 5 42.66 6.21 16.19
N SER A 6 41.82 6.13 17.22
CA SER A 6 40.80 5.10 17.32
C SER A 6 39.73 5.36 16.26
N GLN A 7 39.76 4.51 15.22
CA GLN A 7 38.75 4.46 14.17
C GLN A 7 37.39 4.07 14.77
N THR A 8 36.43 4.97 14.61
CA THR A 8 35.00 4.76 14.89
C THR A 8 34.45 3.61 14.05
N PRO A 9 33.76 2.60 14.62
CA PRO A 9 33.01 1.67 13.80
C PRO A 9 31.79 2.38 13.23
N ALA A 10 31.79 2.57 11.91
CA ALA A 10 30.65 3.06 11.15
C ALA A 10 29.45 2.13 11.36
N LEU A 11 28.30 2.75 11.62
CA LEU A 11 26.98 2.13 11.81
C LEU A 11 26.76 0.97 10.83
N ALA A 12 26.65 -0.24 11.38
CA ALA A 12 26.08 -1.37 10.69
C ALA A 12 24.65 -0.99 10.29
N THR A 13 24.44 -0.71 9.01
CA THR A 13 23.11 -0.57 8.43
C THR A 13 22.41 -1.90 8.63
N SER A 14 21.45 -1.94 9.56
CA SER A 14 20.55 -3.07 9.74
C SER A 14 19.74 -3.24 8.45
N HIS A 15 20.28 -4.00 7.51
CA HIS A 15 19.55 -4.47 6.35
C HIS A 15 18.56 -5.50 6.86
N GLY A 16 17.39 -5.02 7.28
CA GLY A 16 16.24 -5.89 7.48
C GLY A 16 16.01 -6.73 6.22
N ALA A 17 15.49 -7.93 6.41
CA ALA A 17 15.21 -8.85 5.31
C ALA A 17 14.49 -8.14 4.14
N PRO A 18 14.81 -8.49 2.88
CA PRO A 18 14.20 -7.90 1.71
C PRO A 18 12.67 -7.95 1.80
N PHE A 19 12.01 -6.92 1.29
CA PHE A 19 10.55 -6.86 1.28
C PHE A 19 10.00 -7.94 0.32
N ASP A 20 9.38 -8.95 0.89
CA ASP A 20 8.62 -9.96 0.17
C ASP A 20 7.16 -9.50 0.04
N TYR A 21 6.74 -9.17 -1.19
CA TYR A 21 5.38 -8.70 -1.43
C TYR A 21 4.35 -9.81 -1.24
N GLU A 22 4.68 -11.05 -1.59
CA GLU A 22 3.71 -12.15 -1.56
C GLU A 22 3.34 -12.49 -0.12
N VAL A 23 4.36 -12.67 0.73
CA VAL A 23 4.18 -12.91 2.17
C VAL A 23 3.40 -11.77 2.82
N VAL A 24 3.67 -10.51 2.45
CA VAL A 24 2.93 -9.37 2.98
C VAL A 24 1.49 -9.34 2.44
N SER A 25 1.25 -9.71 1.19
CA SER A 25 -0.10 -9.78 0.61
C SER A 25 -0.94 -10.82 1.34
N GLU A 26 -0.40 -12.03 1.53
CA GLU A 26 -1.07 -13.10 2.26
C GLU A 26 -1.43 -12.67 3.69
N GLU A 27 -0.52 -12.00 4.40
CA GLU A 27 -0.80 -11.51 5.75
C GLU A 27 -1.85 -10.39 5.76
N MET A 28 -1.81 -9.47 4.78
CA MET A 28 -2.81 -8.40 4.62
C MET A 28 -4.20 -8.97 4.33
N GLU A 29 -4.30 -9.98 3.46
CA GLU A 29 -5.53 -10.68 3.09
C GLU A 29 -6.11 -11.48 4.25
N SER A 30 -5.26 -12.20 4.99
CA SER A 30 -5.66 -12.97 6.16
C SER A 30 -6.22 -12.09 7.29
N ARG A 31 -5.64 -10.90 7.50
CA ARG A 31 -6.04 -9.98 8.58
C ARG A 31 -7.22 -9.09 8.22
N TRP A 32 -7.28 -8.59 6.98
CA TRP A 32 -8.35 -7.70 6.53
C TRP A 32 -8.98 -8.22 5.24
N PRO A 33 -9.63 -9.39 5.28
CA PRO A 33 -10.19 -10.04 4.09
C PRO A 33 -11.26 -9.17 3.41
N HIS A 34 -11.96 -8.33 4.17
CA HIS A 34 -12.96 -7.39 3.65
C HIS A 34 -12.36 -6.19 2.90
N LEU A 35 -11.07 -5.88 3.07
CA LEU A 35 -10.37 -4.82 2.34
C LEU A 35 -9.50 -5.35 1.20
N PHE A 36 -8.81 -6.46 1.45
CA PHE A 36 -7.76 -6.95 0.55
C PHE A 36 -8.03 -8.33 -0.02
N GLY A 37 -9.09 -9.01 0.41
CA GLY A 37 -9.40 -10.36 -0.03
C GLY A 37 -9.50 -10.52 -1.54
N HIS A 38 -9.46 -11.76 -2.00
CA HIS A 38 -9.35 -12.07 -3.43
C HIS A 38 -10.38 -11.32 -4.30
N GLY A 39 -9.88 -10.45 -5.19
CA GLY A 39 -10.69 -9.65 -6.11
C GLY A 39 -11.28 -8.37 -5.51
N ILE A 40 -11.03 -8.08 -4.23
CA ILE A 40 -11.50 -6.89 -3.53
C ILE A 40 -10.48 -5.77 -3.68
N HIS A 41 -10.90 -4.68 -4.33
CA HIS A 41 -10.07 -3.49 -4.54
C HIS A 41 -10.85 -2.24 -4.17
N LEU A 42 -10.94 -1.92 -2.87
CA LEU A 42 -11.76 -0.84 -2.36
C LEU A 42 -10.94 0.46 -2.19
N PRO A 43 -11.52 1.64 -2.49
CA PRO A 43 -10.92 2.91 -2.11
C PRO A 43 -10.70 2.98 -0.60
N LEU A 44 -9.50 3.34 -0.17
CA LEU A 44 -9.13 3.31 1.24
C LEU A 44 -9.25 4.69 1.90
N LYS A 45 -9.61 4.70 3.19
CA LYS A 45 -9.60 5.87 4.06
C LYS A 45 -8.24 6.57 4.08
N VAL A 46 -8.24 7.90 4.15
CA VAL A 46 -6.99 8.66 4.33
C VAL A 46 -6.39 8.33 5.69
N GLY A 47 -5.11 7.96 5.69
CA GLY A 47 -4.40 7.56 6.92
C GLY A 47 -4.57 6.10 7.31
N ILE A 48 -5.21 5.26 6.48
CA ILE A 48 -5.44 3.83 6.77
C ILE A 48 -4.15 3.07 7.14
N THR A 49 -2.98 3.50 6.64
CA THR A 49 -1.68 2.92 7.00
C THR A 49 -1.43 2.95 8.51
N LYS A 50 -1.83 4.03 9.19
CA LYS A 50 -1.70 4.15 10.65
C LYS A 50 -2.64 3.17 11.34
N ASP A 51 -3.90 3.15 10.93
CA ASP A 51 -4.94 2.29 11.49
C ASP A 51 -4.53 0.81 11.36
N LEU A 52 -4.10 0.38 10.15
CA LEU A 52 -3.61 -0.98 9.88
C LEU A 52 -2.40 -1.35 10.74
N HIS A 53 -1.44 -0.42 10.90
CA HIS A 53 -0.26 -0.66 11.72
C HIS A 53 -0.59 -0.79 13.21
N GLN A 54 -1.51 0.04 13.72
CA GLN A 54 -1.93 -0.04 15.13
C GLN A 54 -2.66 -1.35 15.42
N GLU A 55 -3.57 -1.76 14.54
CA GLU A 55 -4.28 -3.04 14.64
C GLU A 55 -3.32 -4.23 14.52
N ALA A 56 -2.37 -4.18 13.59
CA ALA A 56 -1.34 -5.19 13.43
C ALA A 56 -0.51 -5.35 14.72
N LEU A 57 -0.06 -4.23 15.32
CA LEU A 57 0.69 -4.24 16.57
C LEU A 57 -0.13 -4.79 17.74
N ALA A 58 -1.40 -4.41 17.85
CA ALA A 58 -2.30 -4.89 18.92
C ALA A 58 -2.48 -6.41 18.86
N ASN A 59 -2.47 -6.99 17.66
CA ASN A 59 -2.62 -8.44 17.43
C ASN A 59 -1.28 -9.18 17.28
N GLY A 60 -0.15 -8.57 17.69
CA GLY A 60 1.17 -9.23 17.70
C GLY A 60 1.78 -9.50 16.32
N SER A 61 1.38 -8.78 15.28
CA SER A 61 1.92 -8.92 13.92
C SER A 61 3.34 -8.35 13.79
N SER A 62 4.12 -8.92 12.88
CA SER A 62 5.41 -8.37 12.43
C SER A 62 5.29 -7.35 11.28
N LEU A 63 4.06 -6.99 10.88
CA LEU A 63 3.81 -5.99 9.85
C LEU A 63 4.22 -4.61 10.34
N SER A 64 5.44 -4.21 9.97
CA SER A 64 5.90 -2.85 10.19
C SER A 64 5.12 -1.88 9.30
N LYS A 65 4.99 -0.64 9.76
CA LYS A 65 4.42 0.46 8.97
C LYS A 65 5.04 0.55 7.57
N ARG A 66 6.34 0.26 7.43
CA ARG A 66 7.03 0.29 6.13
C ARG A 66 6.53 -0.80 5.19
N LYS A 67 6.35 -2.04 5.66
CA LYS A 67 5.80 -3.16 4.87
C LYS A 67 4.39 -2.83 4.37
N ILE A 68 3.54 -2.31 5.27
CA ILE A 68 2.17 -1.88 4.94
C ILE A 68 2.19 -0.78 3.88
N SER A 69 3.03 0.25 4.04
CA SER A 69 3.16 1.31 3.03
C SER A 69 3.55 0.78 1.65
N LEU A 70 4.56 -0.11 1.58
CA LEU A 70 5.00 -0.70 0.32
C LEU A 70 3.90 -1.53 -0.35
N TYR A 71 3.16 -2.30 0.42
CA TYR A 71 2.00 -3.04 -0.07
C TYR A 71 0.93 -2.10 -0.64
N LEU A 72 0.54 -1.07 0.13
CA LEU A 72 -0.48 -0.11 -0.28
C LEU A 72 -0.07 0.69 -1.52
N GLU A 73 1.22 1.00 -1.69
CA GLU A 73 1.73 1.67 -2.89
C GLU A 73 1.47 0.86 -4.17
N ARG A 74 1.56 -0.48 -4.11
CA ARG A 74 1.24 -1.36 -5.25
C ARG A 74 -0.27 -1.54 -5.39
N TYR A 75 -0.98 -1.78 -4.29
CA TYR A 75 -2.44 -1.90 -4.28
C TYR A 75 -3.14 -0.66 -4.88
N CYS A 76 -2.71 0.55 -4.52
CA CYS A 76 -3.28 1.80 -5.04
C CYS A 76 -2.97 2.07 -6.53
N LYS A 77 -2.00 1.35 -7.10
CA LYS A 77 -1.64 1.44 -8.53
C LYS A 77 -2.30 0.35 -9.37
N ASP A 78 -2.98 -0.61 -8.75
CA ASP A 78 -3.68 -1.67 -9.45
C ASP A 78 -4.83 -1.10 -10.31
N PRO A 79 -5.00 -1.55 -11.57
CA PRO A 79 -6.10 -1.09 -12.43
C PRO A 79 -7.49 -1.26 -11.79
N ARG A 80 -7.72 -2.32 -11.02
CA ARG A 80 -9.00 -2.61 -10.37
C ARG A 80 -9.31 -1.58 -9.27
N TYR A 81 -8.29 -1.21 -8.49
CA TYR A 81 -8.39 -0.14 -7.51
C TYR A 81 -8.67 1.21 -8.19
N LEU A 82 -7.89 1.54 -9.22
CA LEU A 82 -8.06 2.78 -9.97
C LEU A 82 -9.45 2.90 -10.60
N ARG A 83 -10.06 1.78 -11.02
CA ARG A 83 -11.43 1.76 -11.53
C ARG A 83 -12.45 2.13 -10.45
N LYS A 84 -12.34 1.61 -9.23
CA LYS A 84 -13.22 2.04 -8.12
C LYS A 84 -13.05 3.52 -7.75
N ILE A 85 -11.82 4.06 -7.86
CA ILE A 85 -11.60 5.50 -7.70
C ILE A 85 -12.27 6.29 -8.84
N ALA A 86 -12.18 5.79 -10.08
CA ALA A 86 -12.80 6.43 -11.25
C ALA A 86 -14.34 6.42 -11.19
N ASP A 87 -14.92 5.36 -10.62
CA ASP A 87 -16.36 5.22 -10.38
C ASP A 87 -16.85 6.13 -9.22
N GLY A 88 -15.94 6.79 -8.50
CA GLY A 88 -16.27 7.68 -7.39
C GLY A 88 -16.82 6.94 -6.16
N CYS A 89 -16.51 5.65 -5.99
CA CYS A 89 -16.98 4.89 -4.83
C CYS A 89 -16.49 5.50 -3.50
N ALA A 90 -17.27 5.35 -2.43
CA ALA A 90 -16.89 5.79 -1.10
C ALA A 90 -15.58 5.14 -0.63
N ARG A 91 -14.86 5.83 0.26
CA ARG A 91 -13.70 5.26 0.94
C ARG A 91 -14.14 4.28 2.02
N HIS A 92 -13.27 3.33 2.34
CA HIS A 92 -13.53 2.31 3.35
C HIS A 92 -12.51 2.42 4.49
N ASP A 93 -12.99 2.26 5.72
CA ASP A 93 -12.16 2.21 6.92
C ASP A 93 -11.48 0.83 7.08
N ILE A 94 -10.77 0.64 8.20
CA ILE A 94 -10.09 -0.63 8.50
C ILE A 94 -11.04 -1.84 8.61
N ASN A 95 -12.34 -1.60 8.87
CA ASN A 95 -13.37 -2.64 8.98
C ASN A 95 -14.08 -2.89 7.65
N GLY A 96 -13.70 -2.19 6.58
CA GLY A 96 -14.36 -2.28 5.28
C GLY A 96 -15.71 -1.57 5.25
N LEU A 97 -15.98 -0.68 6.19
CA LEU A 97 -17.19 0.12 6.21
C LEU A 97 -16.96 1.38 5.38
N ALA A 98 -17.92 1.69 4.51
CA ALA A 98 -17.92 2.94 3.77
C ALA A 98 -17.98 4.13 4.74
N ILE A 99 -17.08 5.09 4.55
CA ILE A 99 -17.06 6.33 5.31
C ILE A 99 -17.60 7.47 4.44
N ASP A 100 -18.18 8.47 5.10
CA ASP A 100 -18.67 9.70 4.49
C ASP A 100 -17.49 10.65 4.16
N ASP A 101 -16.59 10.17 3.30
CA ASP A 101 -15.46 10.93 2.74
C ASP A 101 -15.44 10.75 1.23
N ASP A 102 -15.92 11.79 0.54
CA ASP A 102 -16.05 11.78 -0.92
C ASP A 102 -14.69 11.79 -1.62
N ILE A 103 -14.59 10.94 -2.65
CA ILE A 103 -13.48 11.02 -3.59
C ILE A 103 -13.57 12.32 -4.37
N GLN A 104 -12.66 13.23 -4.02
CA GLN A 104 -12.52 14.52 -4.70
C GLN A 104 -12.33 14.33 -6.21
N ALA A 105 -12.97 15.17 -7.02
CA ALA A 105 -12.94 15.08 -8.50
C ALA A 105 -11.52 15.03 -9.10
N ARG A 106 -10.52 15.62 -8.43
CA ARG A 106 -9.10 15.54 -8.83
C ARG A 106 -8.57 14.09 -8.83
N HIS A 107 -8.99 13.28 -7.86
CA HIS A 107 -8.56 11.89 -7.73
C HIS A 107 -9.21 11.01 -8.81
N VAL A 108 -10.50 11.24 -9.10
CA VAL A 108 -11.22 10.61 -10.23
C VAL A 108 -10.51 10.88 -11.56
N ARG A 109 -10.17 12.16 -11.84
CA ARG A 109 -9.45 12.52 -13.08
C ARG A 109 -8.08 11.86 -13.17
N ASN A 110 -7.32 11.84 -12.06
CA ASN A 110 -6.00 11.21 -12.02
C ASN A 110 -6.09 9.69 -12.25
N ALA A 111 -7.08 9.02 -11.64
CA ALA A 111 -7.30 7.59 -11.84
C ALA A 111 -7.64 7.26 -13.29
N ASN A 112 -8.53 8.02 -13.92
CA ASN A 112 -8.85 7.87 -15.34
C ASN A 112 -7.61 8.06 -16.23
N LYS A 113 -6.79 9.09 -15.97
CA LYS A 113 -5.54 9.31 -16.70
C LYS A 113 -4.57 8.13 -16.56
N HIS A 114 -4.47 7.54 -15.37
CA HIS A 114 -3.63 6.37 -15.13
C HIS A 114 -4.16 5.14 -15.87
N LEU A 115 -5.46 4.87 -15.82
CA LEU A 115 -6.09 3.77 -16.55
C LEU A 115 -5.87 3.88 -18.06
N THR A 116 -6.01 5.07 -18.65
CA THR A 116 -5.75 5.29 -20.08
C THR A 116 -4.30 4.94 -20.44
N ARG A 117 -3.32 5.36 -19.63
CA ARG A 117 -1.89 5.04 -19.86
C ARG A 117 -1.59 3.54 -19.74
N LEU A 118 -2.29 2.83 -18.86
CA LEU A 118 -2.13 1.39 -18.70
C LEU A 118 -2.70 0.66 -19.91
N LYS A 119 -3.87 1.08 -20.40
CA LYS A 119 -4.48 0.53 -21.62
C LYS A 119 -3.58 0.75 -22.84
N THR A 120 -3.06 1.95 -23.06
CA THR A 120 -2.17 2.19 -24.22
C THR A 120 -0.91 1.32 -24.18
N ARG A 121 -0.42 0.99 -22.98
CA ARG A 121 0.77 0.14 -22.81
C ARG A 121 0.47 -1.34 -23.08
N SER A 122 -0.67 -1.86 -22.66
CA SER A 122 -1.06 -3.24 -22.96
C SER A 122 -1.25 -3.43 -24.47
N GLU A 123 -1.92 -2.48 -25.14
CA GLU A 123 -2.16 -2.55 -26.59
C GLU A 123 -0.88 -2.38 -27.43
N SER A 124 0.14 -1.67 -26.91
CA SER A 124 1.43 -1.49 -27.61
C SER A 124 2.41 -2.65 -27.42
N SER A 125 2.08 -3.64 -26.57
CA SER A 125 2.91 -4.83 -26.35
C SER A 125 2.36 -6.08 -27.05
N GLU A 126 1.24 -5.96 -27.77
CA GLU A 126 0.62 -7.04 -28.57
C GLU A 126 0.73 -6.81 -30.09
N GLY A 127 1.63 -5.92 -30.54
CA GLY A 127 1.88 -5.60 -31.95
C GLY A 127 3.28 -5.96 -32.42
#